data_AF-A0A349JCV3-F1
#
_entry.id   AF-A0A349JCV3-F1
#
_cell.length_a   1.000
_cell.length_b   1.000
_cell.length_c   1.000
_cell.angle_alpha   90.00
_cell.angle_beta   90.00
_cell.angle_gamma   90.00
#
_symmetry.space_group_name_H-M   'P 1'
#
loop_
_entity.id
_entity.type
_entity.pdbx_description
1 polymer ?
#
loop_
_entity_poly.entity_id
_entity_poly.type
_entity_poly.pdbx_seq_one_letter_code
_entity_poly.pdbx_strand_id
1 'polypeptide(L)'
;MDPHAAIVAHVRWKVRLLTAVETGKAPDRATSCVDDRCPLGVWIHGDESAALHGDPLFQQLRHKHADFHTSLGPIIDAIAENRPTVAKQAIADPQGAFRSNTEAVVECLVRLKQSREGGAA
;
A
#
# COMPACT_ATOMS: atom_id res chain seq x y z
N MET A 1 1.94 4.54 -14.72
CA MET A 1 2.68 4.31 -13.46
C MET A 1 3.85 3.36 -13.67
N ASP A 2 5.05 3.67 -13.14
CA ASP A 2 6.19 2.74 -13.07
C ASP A 2 6.10 1.88 -11.79
N PRO A 3 6.09 0.54 -11.88
CA PRO A 3 6.06 -0.35 -10.72
C PRO A 3 7.20 -0.11 -9.72
N HIS A 4 8.39 0.31 -10.16
CA HIS A 4 9.49 0.59 -9.23
C HIS A 4 9.19 1.77 -8.32
N ALA A 5 8.61 2.84 -8.86
CA ALA A 5 8.17 3.99 -8.08
C ALA A 5 7.12 3.61 -7.03
N ALA A 6 6.18 2.71 -7.38
CA ALA A 6 5.18 2.20 -6.45
C ALA A 6 5.80 1.34 -5.35
N ILE A 7 6.74 0.44 -5.68
CA ILE A 7 7.49 -0.37 -4.71
C ILE A 7 8.22 0.54 -3.71
N VAL A 8 8.95 1.54 -4.22
CA VAL A 8 9.70 2.49 -3.38
C VAL A 8 8.74 3.26 -2.45
N ALA A 9 7.57 3.68 -2.95
CA ALA A 9 6.56 4.36 -2.13
C ALA A 9 6.01 3.47 -0.99
N HIS A 10 5.78 2.18 -1.24
CA HIS A 10 5.28 1.27 -0.20
C HIS A 10 6.38 0.88 0.81
N VAL A 11 7.62 0.73 0.37
CA VAL A 11 8.77 0.58 1.29
C VAL A 11 8.93 1.82 2.19
N ARG A 12 8.73 3.02 1.63
CA ARG A 12 8.76 4.28 2.41
C ARG A 12 7.67 4.34 3.48
N TRP A 13 6.53 3.68 3.30
CA TRP A 13 5.50 3.58 4.34
C TRP A 13 6.00 2.86 5.58
N LYS A 14 6.75 1.75 5.43
CA LYS A 14 7.34 1.05 6.58
C LYS A 14 8.28 1.97 7.36
N VAL A 15 9.15 2.71 6.66
CA VAL A 15 10.05 3.68 7.30
C VAL A 15 9.26 4.77 8.02
N ARG A 16 8.25 5.36 7.37
CA ARG A 16 7.38 6.38 7.96
C ARG A 16 6.69 5.90 9.23
N LEU A 17 6.17 4.67 9.24
CA LEU A 17 5.52 4.08 10.42
C LEU A 17 6.53 3.86 11.55
N LEU A 18 7.71 3.33 11.25
CA LEU A 18 8.77 3.15 12.26
C LEU A 18 9.20 4.49 12.86
N THR A 19 9.39 5.53 12.05
CA THR A 19 9.68 6.89 12.54
C THR A 19 8.52 7.46 13.38
N ALA A 20 7.27 7.21 12.97
CA ALA A 20 6.10 7.64 13.74
C ALA A 20 6.03 6.95 15.11
N VAL A 21 6.40 5.67 15.19
CA VAL A 21 6.51 4.97 16.48
C VAL A 21 7.59 5.60 17.36
N GLU A 22 8.77 5.88 16.81
CA GLU A 22 9.90 6.47 17.55
C GLU A 22 9.58 7.88 18.08
N THR A 23 8.84 8.66 17.29
CA THR A 23 8.52 10.06 17.62
C THR A 23 7.20 10.23 18.37
N GLY A 24 6.37 9.17 18.47
CA GLY A 24 5.00 9.25 18.98
C GLY A 24 4.04 10.06 18.10
N LYS A 25 4.47 10.47 16.90
CA LYS A 25 3.67 11.30 15.98
C LYS A 25 2.96 10.42 14.96
N ALA A 26 1.76 9.98 15.30
CA ALA A 26 0.92 9.18 14.41
C ALA A 26 0.62 9.94 13.10
N PRO A 27 0.70 9.27 11.92
CA PRO A 27 0.10 9.79 10.70
C PRO A 27 -1.38 10.07 10.88
N ASP A 28 -1.93 11.05 10.18
CA ASP A 28 -3.38 11.25 10.16
C ASP A 28 -4.07 10.02 9.57
N ARG A 29 -4.90 9.38 10.39
CA ARG A 29 -5.63 8.17 10.03
C ARG A 29 -6.57 8.41 8.85
N ALA A 30 -7.29 9.54 8.85
CA ALA A 30 -8.34 9.82 7.87
C ALA A 30 -7.77 9.94 6.45
N THR A 31 -6.56 10.50 6.32
CA THR A 31 -5.86 10.60 5.03
C THR A 31 -4.99 9.38 4.72
N SER A 32 -4.50 8.65 5.73
CA SER A 32 -3.62 7.51 5.52
C SER A 32 -4.37 6.22 5.17
N CYS A 33 -5.61 6.04 5.65
CA CYS A 33 -6.40 4.82 5.43
C CYS A 33 -7.28 4.87 4.17
N VAL A 34 -7.22 5.96 3.40
CA VAL A 34 -7.89 6.08 2.10
C VAL A 34 -6.91 5.76 0.98
N ASP A 35 -7.38 5.05 -0.04
CA ASP A 35 -6.56 4.46 -1.10
C ASP A 35 -6.53 5.31 -2.38
N ASP A 36 -7.04 6.53 -2.35
CA ASP A 36 -7.12 7.44 -3.50
C ASP A 36 -6.17 8.65 -3.42
N ARG A 37 -5.44 8.81 -2.31
CA ARG A 37 -4.58 9.99 -2.05
C ARG A 37 -3.10 9.78 -2.34
N CYS A 38 -2.62 8.55 -2.34
CA CYS A 38 -1.21 8.29 -2.66
C CYS A 38 -1.01 8.30 -4.19
N PRO A 39 0.22 8.49 -4.71
CA PRO A 39 0.46 8.52 -6.16
C PRO A 39 -0.05 7.28 -6.90
N LEU A 40 0.03 6.09 -6.28
CA LEU A 40 -0.53 4.87 -6.87
C LEU A 40 -2.06 4.91 -6.87
N GLY A 41 -2.68 5.33 -5.77
CA GLY A 41 -4.13 5.51 -5.65
C GLY A 41 -4.70 6.48 -6.68
N VAL A 42 -4.08 7.65 -6.82
CA VAL A 42 -4.45 8.65 -7.83
C VAL A 42 -4.41 8.05 -9.24
N TRP A 43 -3.39 7.24 -9.55
CA TRP A 43 -3.32 6.55 -10.83
C TRP A 43 -4.38 5.46 -10.97
N ILE A 44 -4.61 4.64 -9.93
CA ILE A 44 -5.62 3.56 -9.92
C ILE A 44 -7.04 4.09 -10.13
N HIS A 45 -7.38 5.22 -9.51
CA HIS A 45 -8.72 5.80 -9.57
C HIS A 45 -8.88 6.86 -10.66
N GLY A 46 -7.79 7.32 -11.26
CA GLY A 46 -7.78 8.36 -12.30
C GLY A 46 -7.90 7.82 -13.72
N ASP A 47 -8.14 8.74 -14.66
CA ASP A 47 -8.38 8.45 -16.07
C ASP A 47 -7.18 7.80 -16.78
N GLU A 48 -5.96 8.01 -16.27
CA GLU A 48 -4.73 7.41 -16.81
C GLU A 48 -4.74 5.88 -16.78
N SER A 49 -5.57 5.27 -15.93
CA SER A 49 -5.73 3.81 -15.85
C SER A 49 -7.04 3.30 -16.46
N ALA A 50 -7.86 4.16 -17.07
CA ALA A 50 -9.19 3.80 -17.56
C ALA A 50 -9.20 2.58 -18.50
N ALA A 51 -8.19 2.47 -19.38
CA ALA A 51 -8.05 1.33 -20.29
C ALA A 51 -7.81 -0.01 -19.58
N LEU A 52 -7.41 0.01 -18.30
CA LEU A 52 -7.12 -1.17 -17.49
C LEU A 52 -8.29 -1.56 -16.57
N HIS A 53 -9.36 -0.76 -16.48
CA HIS A 53 -10.43 -1.02 -15.49
C HIS A 53 -11.18 -2.34 -15.71
N GLY A 54 -11.17 -2.86 -16.94
CA GLY A 54 -11.71 -4.18 -17.29
C GLY A 54 -10.74 -5.34 -17.08
N ASP A 55 -9.45 -5.09 -16.80
CA ASP A 55 -8.43 -6.12 -16.62
C ASP A 55 -8.55 -6.75 -15.21
N PRO A 56 -8.71 -8.09 -15.10
CA PRO A 56 -8.77 -8.76 -13.80
C PRO A 56 -7.55 -8.52 -12.90
N LEU A 57 -6.34 -8.42 -13.47
CA LEU A 57 -5.11 -8.12 -12.71
C LEU A 57 -5.13 -6.70 -12.16
N PHE A 58 -5.68 -5.75 -12.93
CA PHE A 58 -5.84 -4.39 -12.47
C PHE A 58 -6.89 -4.27 -11.35
N GLN A 59 -8.01 -5.00 -11.46
CA GLN A 59 -9.00 -5.05 -10.38
C GLN A 59 -8.42 -5.65 -9.10
N GLN A 60 -7.59 -6.70 -9.23
CA GLN A 60 -6.88 -7.29 -8.10
C GLN A 60 -5.90 -6.28 -7.47
N LEU A 61 -5.13 -5.54 -8.28
CA LEU A 61 -4.27 -4.45 -7.80
C LEU A 61 -5.07 -3.40 -7.02
N ARG A 62 -6.20 -2.94 -7.56
CA ARG A 62 -7.07 -1.95 -6.91
C ARG A 62 -7.55 -2.44 -5.55
N HIS A 63 -8.01 -3.69 -5.46
CA HIS A 63 -8.45 -4.26 -4.20
C HIS A 63 -7.30 -4.38 -3.18
N LYS A 64 -6.14 -4.89 -3.61
CA LYS A 64 -4.97 -5.04 -2.72
C LYS A 64 -4.39 -3.72 -2.25
N HIS A 65 -4.51 -2.68 -3.07
CA HIS A 65 -4.16 -1.32 -2.68
C HIS A 65 -5.06 -0.79 -1.55
N ALA A 66 -6.37 -0.99 -1.65
CA ALA A 66 -7.31 -0.63 -0.60
C ALA A 66 -7.07 -1.43 0.69
N ASP A 67 -6.81 -2.75 0.59
CA ASP A 67 -6.46 -3.61 1.72
C ASP A 67 -5.18 -3.10 2.43
N PHE A 68 -4.17 -2.67 1.67
CA PHE A 68 -2.95 -2.08 2.22
C PHE A 68 -3.25 -0.82 3.03
N HIS A 69 -3.98 0.14 2.46
CA HIS A 69 -4.31 1.38 3.16
C HIS A 69 -5.17 1.13 4.41
N THR A 70 -6.10 0.18 4.35
CA THR A 70 -6.89 -0.25 5.52
C THR A 70 -6.00 -0.84 6.63
N SER A 71 -4.98 -1.62 6.25
CA SER A 71 -4.06 -2.27 7.22
C SER A 71 -3.20 -1.29 8.01
N LEU A 72 -3.07 -0.03 7.57
CA LEU A 72 -2.37 1.02 8.30
C LEU A 72 -3.11 1.43 9.57
N GLY A 73 -4.44 1.28 9.57
CA GLY A 73 -5.30 1.77 10.65
C GLY A 73 -4.89 1.27 12.04
N PRO A 74 -4.87 -0.05 12.29
CA PRO A 74 -4.48 -0.59 13.60
C PRO A 74 -3.08 -0.16 14.06
N ILE A 75 -2.15 0.06 13.13
CA ILE A 75 -0.80 0.53 13.44
C ILE A 75 -0.83 2.00 13.86
N ILE A 76 -1.55 2.83 13.10
CA ILE A 76 -1.72 4.26 13.39
C ILE A 76 -2.41 4.45 14.76
N ASP A 77 -3.45 3.66 15.06
CA ASP A 77 -4.15 3.71 16.36
C ASP A 77 -3.20 3.33 17.50
N ALA A 78 -2.41 2.27 17.33
CA ALA A 78 -1.41 1.89 18.33
C ALA A 78 -0.35 2.98 18.57
N ILE A 79 0.05 3.74 17.54
CA ILE A 79 0.95 4.88 17.70
C ILE A 79 0.24 6.02 18.46
N ALA A 80 -0.98 6.37 18.05
CA ALA A 80 -1.77 7.45 18.65
C ALA A 80 -2.10 7.20 20.13
N GLU A 81 -2.32 5.94 20.50
CA GLU A 81 -2.58 5.51 21.87
C GLU A 81 -1.30 5.28 22.68
N ASN A 82 -0.13 5.67 22.16
CA ASN A 82 1.17 5.52 22.81
C ASN A 82 1.50 4.06 23.18
N ARG A 83 1.17 3.11 22.28
CA ARG A 83 1.45 1.67 22.38
C ARG A 83 2.55 1.24 21.38
N PRO A 84 3.80 1.72 21.53
CA PRO A 84 4.87 1.53 20.53
C PRO A 84 5.25 0.06 20.30
N THR A 85 5.19 -0.78 21.34
CA THR A 85 5.47 -2.22 21.21
C THR A 85 4.45 -2.90 20.29
N VAL A 86 3.16 -2.58 20.43
CA VAL A 86 2.09 -3.14 19.60
C VAL A 86 2.25 -2.69 18.15
N ALA A 87 2.54 -1.40 17.93
CA ALA A 87 2.79 -0.89 16.60
C ALA A 87 4.01 -1.56 15.94
N LYS A 88 5.14 -1.69 16.65
CA LYS A 88 6.35 -2.37 16.13
C LYS A 88 6.07 -3.84 15.80
N GLN A 89 5.31 -4.55 16.63
CA GLN A 89 4.91 -5.93 16.36
C GLN A 89 4.05 -6.02 15.11
N ALA A 90 3.03 -5.17 14.96
CA ALA A 90 2.17 -5.17 13.77
C ALA A 90 2.93 -4.82 12.48
N ILE A 91 3.95 -3.94 12.54
CA ILE A 91 4.81 -3.60 11.39
C ILE A 91 5.76 -4.75 11.02
N ALA A 92 6.25 -5.50 12.01
CA ALA A 92 7.27 -6.52 11.84
C ALA A 92 6.71 -7.94 11.64
N ASP A 93 5.43 -8.17 11.92
CA ASP A 93 4.79 -9.49 11.82
C ASP A 93 4.92 -10.05 10.39
N PRO A 94 5.64 -11.18 10.21
CA PRO A 94 5.77 -11.83 8.91
C PRO A 94 4.45 -12.22 8.27
N GLN A 95 3.44 -12.53 9.10
CA GLN A 95 2.10 -12.95 8.68
C GLN A 95 1.08 -11.82 8.86
N GLY A 96 1.54 -10.61 9.20
CA GLY A 96 0.69 -9.46 9.48
C GLY A 96 0.12 -8.84 8.21
N ALA A 97 -1.10 -8.31 8.32
CA ALA A 97 -1.83 -7.71 7.21
C ALA A 97 -1.03 -6.60 6.49
N PHE A 98 -0.28 -5.77 7.23
CA PHE A 98 0.56 -4.73 6.62
C PHE A 98 1.59 -5.30 5.66
N ARG A 99 2.29 -6.36 6.06
CA ARG A 99 3.32 -7.00 5.24
C ARG A 99 2.70 -7.72 4.06
N SER A 100 1.70 -8.59 4.31
CA SER A 100 1.05 -9.37 3.26
C SER A 100 0.40 -8.48 2.19
N ASN A 101 -0.25 -7.38 2.59
CA ASN A 101 -0.88 -6.47 1.63
C ASN A 101 0.16 -5.64 0.87
N THR A 102 1.29 -5.27 1.50
CA THR A 102 2.41 -4.63 0.80
C THR A 102 2.96 -5.55 -0.29
N GLU A 103 3.23 -6.82 0.03
CA GLU A 103 3.75 -7.81 -0.90
C GLU A 103 2.75 -8.08 -2.05
N ALA A 104 1.47 -8.19 -1.74
CA ALA A 104 0.41 -8.39 -2.74
C ALA A 104 0.29 -7.23 -3.74
N VAL A 105 0.41 -5.97 -3.30
CA VAL A 105 0.42 -4.81 -4.20
C VAL A 105 1.60 -4.88 -5.17
N VAL A 106 2.79 -5.20 -4.66
CA VAL A 106 4.00 -5.33 -5.48
C VAL A 106 3.84 -6.46 -6.51
N GLU A 107 3.35 -7.62 -6.08
CA GLU A 107 3.12 -8.75 -6.96
C GLU A 107 2.12 -8.41 -8.08
N CYS A 108 0.99 -7.76 -7.75
CA CYS A 108 0.00 -7.35 -8.73
C CYS A 108 0.60 -6.37 -9.76
N LEU A 109 1.40 -5.40 -9.33
CA LEU A 109 2.08 -4.46 -10.22
C LEU A 109 3.06 -5.14 -11.18
N VAL A 110 3.84 -6.10 -10.69
CA VAL A 110 4.78 -6.87 -11.50
C VAL A 110 4.03 -7.71 -12.54
N ARG A 111 2.99 -8.44 -12.12
CA ARG A 111 2.17 -9.27 -13.02
C ARG A 111 1.45 -8.44 -14.08
N LEU A 112 0.87 -7.31 -13.69
CA LEU A 112 0.21 -6.39 -14.62
C LEU A 112 1.21 -5.87 -15.67
N LYS A 113 2.43 -5.51 -15.26
CA LYS A 113 3.49 -5.10 -16.20
C LYS A 113 3.86 -6.24 -17.17
N GLN A 114 4.16 -7.43 -16.64
CA GLN A 114 4.57 -8.59 -17.44
C GLN A 114 3.51 -9.01 -18.45
N SER A 115 2.22 -9.01 -18.07
CA SER A 115 1.12 -9.36 -18.99
C SER A 115 1.05 -8.45 -20.21
N ARG A 116 1.47 -7.19 -20.05
CA ARG A 116 1.46 -6.17 -21.11
C ARG A 116 2.71 -6.21 -21.99
N GLU A 117 3.84 -6.61 -21.41
CA GLU A 117 5.09 -6.84 -22.17
C GLU A 117 5.02 -8.16 -22.95
N GLY A 118 4.36 -9.19 -22.42
CA GLY A 118 4.16 -10.49 -23.06
C GLY A 118 2.97 -10.56 -24.04
N GLY A 119 2.00 -9.65 -23.93
CA GLY A 119 0.86 -9.53 -24.84
C GLY A 119 1.12 -8.73 -26.12
N ALA A 120 2.37 -8.28 -26.34
CA ALA A 120 2.79 -7.52 -27.51
C ALA A 120 3.38 -8.40 -28.65
N ALA A 121 3.04 -9.70 -28.68
CA ALA A 121 3.48 -10.66 -29.68
C ALA A 121 2.33 -11.16 -30.56
#